data_AF-A0A1M6C6G5-F1
#
_entry.id   AF-A0A1M6C6G5-F1
#
_cell.length_a   1.000
_cell.length_b   1.000
_cell.length_c   1.000
_cell.angle_alpha   90.00
_cell.angle_beta   90.00
_cell.angle_gamma   90.00
#
_symmetry.space_group_name_H-M   'P 1'
#
loop_
_entity.id
_entity.type
_entity.pdbx_description
1 polymer ?
#
loop_
_entity_poly.entity_id
_entity_poly.type
_entity_poly.pdbx_seq_one_letter_code
_entity_poly.pdbx_strand_id
1 'polypeptide(L)' 'MSVALSPIVSEFETEEQAASYDRWFRAKVQTSRDDPRPSIPHDEAMARIRQKLAAKVANQEKADSSRSRDV' A
#
# COMPACT_ATOMS: atom_id res chain seq x y z
N MET A 1 -8.49 -22.50 18.57
CA MET A 1 -7.07 -22.61 18.92
C MET A 1 -6.32 -22.46 17.63
N SER A 2 -5.51 -21.41 17.54
CA SER A 2 -4.79 -21.03 16.33
C SER A 2 -3.51 -21.84 16.18
N VAL A 3 -3.37 -22.58 15.08
CA VAL A 3 -2.15 -23.33 14.79
C VAL A 3 -1.08 -22.34 14.37
N ALA A 4 0.07 -22.38 15.06
CA ALA A 4 1.23 -21.59 14.69
C ALA A 4 1.82 -22.13 13.39
N LEU A 5 2.00 -21.25 12.41
CA LEU A 5 2.57 -21.61 11.11
C LEU A 5 4.09 -21.42 11.12
N SER A 6 4.80 -22.30 10.43
CA SER A 6 6.25 -22.17 10.26
C SER A 6 6.57 -20.98 9.36
N PRO A 7 7.53 -20.11 9.73
CA PRO A 7 7.95 -18.97 8.91
C PRO A 7 8.51 -19.34 7.53
N ILE A 8 8.91 -20.61 7.34
CA ILE A 8 9.40 -21.11 6.05
C ILE A 8 8.23 -21.42 5.09
N VAL A 9 7.06 -21.76 5.65
CA VAL A 9 5.88 -22.22 4.90
C VAL A 9 4.87 -21.08 4.69
N SER A 10 4.84 -20.12 5.61
CA SER A 10 3.88 -19.01 5.61
C SER A 10 4.51 -17.74 6.15
N GLU A 11 4.22 -16.60 5.53
CA GLU A 11 4.58 -15.28 6.06
C GLU A 11 3.77 -14.86 7.31
N PHE A 12 2.67 -15.57 7.60
CA PHE A 12 1.83 -15.35 8.78
C PHE A 12 2.20 -16.28 9.92
N GLU A 13 2.15 -15.77 11.15
CA GLU A 13 2.47 -16.53 12.36
C GLU A 13 1.37 -17.55 12.71
N THR A 14 0.12 -17.30 12.32
CA THR A 14 -1.01 -18.18 12.62
C THR A 14 -1.95 -18.36 11.42
N GLU A 15 -2.66 -19.49 11.42
CA GLU A 15 -3.71 -19.77 10.43
C GLU A 15 -4.82 -18.72 10.42
N GLU A 16 -5.19 -18.18 11.57
CA GLU A 16 -6.22 -17.16 11.69
C GLU A 16 -5.78 -15.83 11.09
N GLN A 17 -4.50 -15.46 11.23
CA GLN A 17 -3.94 -14.27 10.57
C GLN A 17 -3.96 -14.45 9.05
N ALA A 18 -3.50 -15.60 8.55
CA ALA A 18 -3.52 -15.93 7.13
C ALA A 18 -4.96 -15.90 6.58
N ALA A 19 -5.91 -16.54 7.26
CA ALA A 19 -7.31 -16.56 6.85
C ALA A 19 -7.97 -15.17 6.89
N SER A 20 -7.57 -14.32 7.85
CA SER A 20 -8.04 -12.94 7.93
C SER A 20 -7.51 -12.12 6.75
N TYR A 21 -6.22 -12.25 6.44
CA TYR A 21 -5.60 -11.60 5.29
C TYR A 21 -6.25 -12.05 3.98
N ASP A 22 -6.45 -13.36 3.81
CA ASP A 22 -7.08 -13.93 2.62
C ASP A 22 -8.48 -13.37 2.37
N ARG A 23 -9.31 -13.27 3.42
CA ARG A 23 -10.65 -12.68 3.32
C ARG A 23 -10.57 -11.21 2.88
N TRP A 24 -9.71 -10.42 3.51
CA TRP A 24 -9.50 -9.03 3.14
C TRP A 24 -8.97 -8.87 1.71
N PHE A 25 -7.99 -9.69 1.32
CA PHE A 25 -7.35 -9.63 0.02
C PHE A 25 -8.35 -9.95 -1.09
N ARG A 26 -9.14 -11.02 -0.93
CA ARG A 26 -10.20 -11.37 -1.88
C ARG A 26 -11.24 -10.27 -2.01
N ALA A 27 -11.68 -9.68 -0.90
CA ALA A 27 -12.62 -8.55 -0.93
C ALA A 27 -12.02 -7.35 -1.68
N LYS A 28 -10.75 -7.00 -1.41
CA LYS A 28 -10.06 -5.90 -2.08
C LYS A 28 -9.88 -6.13 -3.58
N VAL A 29 -9.54 -7.36 -3.98
CA VAL A 29 -9.44 -7.74 -5.39
C VAL A 29 -10.81 -7.64 -6.06
N GLN A 30 -11.86 -8.14 -5.43
CA GLN A 30 -13.21 -8.08 -5.97
C GLN A 30 -13.66 -6.63 -6.19
N THR A 31 -13.50 -5.76 -5.20
CA THR A 31 -13.77 -4.32 -5.34
C THR A 31 -12.97 -3.68 -6.49
N SER A 32 -11.74 -4.12 -6.73
CA SER A 32 -10.91 -3.60 -7.82
C SER A 32 -11.35 -4.12 -9.19
N ARG A 33 -11.91 -5.34 -9.26
CA ARG A 33 -12.46 -5.93 -10.48
C ARG A 33 -13.82 -5.35 -10.85
N ASP A 34 -14.62 -5.01 -9.85
CA ASP A 34 -15.94 -4.41 -10.01
C ASP A 34 -15.88 -2.91 -10.34
N ASP A 35 -14.69 -2.31 -10.28
CA ASP A 35 -14.48 -0.92 -10.67
C ASP A 35 -14.69 -0.74 -12.19
N PRO A 36 -15.69 0.06 -12.62
CA PRO A 36 -16.01 0.22 -14.03
C PRO A 36 -15.01 1.12 -14.77
N ARG A 37 -14.06 1.75 -14.05
CA ARG A 37 -13.09 2.65 -14.68
C ARG A 37 -12.16 1.86 -15.60
N PRO A 38 -11.85 2.39 -16.80
CA PRO A 38 -10.91 1.74 -17.69
C PRO A 38 -9.52 1.67 -17.05
N SER A 39 -8.80 0.61 -17.39
CA SER A 39 -7.37 0.51 -17.04
C SER A 39 -6.59 1.63 -17.71
N ILE A 40 -5.60 2.15 -16.99
CA ILE A 40 -4.70 3.18 -17.52
C ILE A 40 -3.45 2.54 -18.14
N PRO A 41 -2.86 3.15 -19.18
CA PRO A 41 -1.56 2.71 -19.71
C PRO A 41 -0.45 2.77 -18.66
N HIS A 42 0.57 1.94 -18.84
CA HIS A 42 1.72 1.88 -17.94
C HIS A 42 2.39 3.25 -17.73
N ASP A 43 2.63 3.99 -18.81
CA ASP A 43 3.30 5.29 -18.76
C ASP A 43 2.52 6.31 -17.94
N GLU A 44 1.19 6.29 -18.07
CA GLU A 44 0.31 7.16 -17.30
C GLU A 44 0.32 6.77 -15.81
N ALA A 45 0.29 5.47 -15.49
CA ALA A 45 0.42 4.99 -14.11
C ALA A 45 1.74 5.47 -13.47
N MET A 46 2.85 5.34 -14.20
CA MET A 46 4.16 5.79 -13.74
C MET A 46 4.25 7.30 -13.59
N ALA A 47 3.65 8.08 -14.50
CA ALA A 47 3.57 9.53 -14.37
C ALA A 47 2.84 9.95 -13.09
N ARG A 48 1.69 9.32 -12.79
CA ARG A 48 0.92 9.57 -11.55
C ARG A 48 1.74 9.23 -10.29
N ILE A 49 2.52 8.15 -10.29
CA ILE A 49 3.38 7.78 -9.17
C ILE A 49 4.50 8.81 -8.96
N ARG A 50 5.21 9.18 -10.05
CA ARG A 50 6.30 10.16 -9.99
C ARG A 50 5.81 11.51 -9.45
N GLN A 51 4.63 11.95 -9.91
CA GLN A 51 4.02 13.20 -9.43
C GLN A 51 3.74 13.16 -7.92
N LYS A 52 3.14 12.07 -7.43
CA LYS A 52 2.87 11.90 -5.99
C LYS A 52 4.15 11.88 -5.16
N LEU A 53 5.20 11.23 -5.65
CA LEU A 53 6.48 11.17 -4.97
C LEU A 53 7.15 12.55 -4.91
N ALA A 54 7.20 13.27 -6.02
CA ALA A 54 7.75 14.63 -6.08
C ALA A 54 7.01 15.59 -5.12
N ALA A 55 5.68 15.51 -5.08
CA ALA A 55 4.87 16.29 -4.16
C ALA A 55 5.20 15.96 -2.69
N LYS A 56 5.40 14.68 -2.37
CA LYS A 56 5.77 14.26 -1.01
C LYS A 56 7.14 14.81 -0.60
N VAL A 57 8.14 14.73 -1.48
CA VAL A 57 9.50 15.23 -1.21
C VAL A 57 9.47 16.76 -1.02
N ALA A 58 8.82 17.50 -1.92
CA ALA A 58 8.72 18.96 -1.80
C ALA A 58 8.00 19.39 -0.50
N ASN A 59 7.00 18.63 -0.05
CA ASN A 59 6.32 18.90 1.21
C ASN A 59 7.23 18.63 2.42
N GLN A 60 8.08 17.60 2.37
CA GLN A 60 9.06 17.31 3.42
C GLN A 60 10.13 18.41 3.50
N GLU A 61 10.68 18.84 2.37
CA GLU A 61 11.66 19.93 2.32
C GLU A 61 11.09 21.24 2.88
N LYS A 62 9.83 21.54 2.59
CA LYS A 62 9.13 22.70 3.17
C LYS A 62 8.92 22.56 4.68
N ALA A 63 8.55 21.37 5.15
CA ALA A 63 8.37 21.12 6.58
C ALA A 63 9.71 21.25 7.34
N ASP A 64 10.78 20.72 6.77
CA ASP A 64 12.13 20.80 7.34
C ASP A 64 12.66 22.25 7.32
N SER A 65 12.40 23.00 6.24
CA SER A 65 12.75 24.42 6.12
C SER A 65 11.96 25.33 7.06
N SER A 66 10.72 24.97 7.40
CA SER A 66 9.93 25.68 8.43
C SER A 66 10.48 25.37 9.82
N ARG A 67 10.75 24.09 10.09
CA ARG A 67 11.26 23.62 11.39
C ARG A 67 12.64 24.22 11.73
N SER A 68 13.47 24.51 10.73
CA SER A 68 14.76 25.19 10.92
C SER A 68 14.64 26.71 11.11
N ARG A 69 13.46 27.30 10.87
CA ARG A 69 13.21 28.76 10.96
C ARG A 69 12.55 29.16 12.28
N ASP A 70 11.98 28.19 12.99
CA ASP A 70 11.32 28.34 14.29
C ASP A 70 12.27 28.05 15.49
N VAL A 71 13.58 27.88 15.24
CA VAL A 71 14.66 27.75 16.26
C VAL A 71 15.64 28.90 16.07
#